data_AF-A0A9D2I6U1-F1
#
_entry.id   AF-A0A9D2I6U1-F1
#
_cell.length_a   1.000
_cell.length_b   1.000
_cell.length_c   1.000
_cell.angle_alpha   90.00
_cell.angle_beta   90.00
_cell.angle_gamma   90.00
#
_symmetry.space_group_name_H-M   'P 1'
#
loop_
_entity.id
_entity.type
_entity.pdbx_description
1 polymer ?
#
loop_
_entity_poly.entity_id
_entity_poly.type
_entity_poly.pdbx_seq_one_letter_code
_entity_poly.pdbx_strand_id
1 'polypeptide(L)'
;MKDLSLTQEYFICAVNDKGKLSGFNVDRLVCLLASGLLELQLSGCIRIEGGTKHLLTGFGISVSITGPLPEEKAFLRPLYDYLNQGKPMKMEKILEDYHYSFSGKRLNALIASIGESLAEEGFAQAAEAGLLECVGRFLPTRDAINRVIDLVRSELLEEGEVTDDIAALVILLEKSGVIREYFSRYEQKEMKERLNVIVTGPEGALVKEMLDYVNGMLDMTSVIMTVYT
;
A
#
# COMPACT_ATOMS: atom_id res chain seq x y z
N MET A 1 -16.59 -14.52 -7.79
CA MET A 1 -15.19 -14.27 -7.38
C MET A 1 -15.21 -13.02 -6.55
N LYS A 2 -14.45 -12.96 -5.45
CA LYS A 2 -14.26 -11.69 -4.72
C LYS A 2 -13.42 -10.75 -5.58
N ASP A 3 -13.71 -9.47 -5.47
CA ASP A 3 -12.86 -8.43 -6.03
C ASP A 3 -11.64 -8.26 -5.12
N LEU A 4 -10.48 -8.08 -5.74
CA LEU A 4 -9.22 -7.86 -5.01
C LEU A 4 -9.30 -6.51 -4.31
N SER A 5 -8.73 -6.43 -3.12
CA SER A 5 -8.62 -5.15 -2.41
C SER A 5 -7.43 -4.32 -2.90
N LEU A 6 -7.45 -3.00 -2.68
CA LEU A 6 -6.33 -2.10 -2.96
C LEU A 6 -4.97 -2.64 -2.47
N THR A 7 -4.92 -3.13 -1.23
CA THR A 7 -3.68 -3.67 -0.65
C THR A 7 -3.24 -4.97 -1.32
N GLN A 8 -4.19 -5.83 -1.67
CA GLN A 8 -3.93 -7.07 -2.39
C GLN A 8 -3.43 -6.79 -3.82
N GLU A 9 -4.07 -5.87 -4.54
CA GLU A 9 -3.66 -5.46 -5.89
C GLU A 9 -2.26 -4.83 -5.90
N TYR A 10 -1.99 -3.95 -4.93
CA TYR A 10 -0.65 -3.39 -4.77
C TYR A 10 0.38 -4.48 -4.49
N PHE A 11 0.08 -5.42 -3.57
CA PHE A 11 0.98 -6.52 -3.23
C PHE A 11 1.27 -7.41 -4.44
N ILE A 12 0.25 -7.76 -5.22
CA ILE A 12 0.36 -8.56 -6.45
C ILE A 12 1.39 -7.93 -7.40
N CYS A 13 1.32 -6.62 -7.59
CA CYS A 13 2.22 -5.91 -8.50
C CYS A 13 3.63 -5.70 -7.91
N ALA A 14 3.75 -5.51 -6.60
CA ALA A 14 4.98 -5.02 -5.97
C ALA A 14 6.01 -6.10 -5.63
N VAL A 15 5.59 -7.35 -5.42
CA VAL A 15 6.49 -8.48 -5.14
C VAL A 15 7.31 -8.84 -6.38
N ASN A 16 8.57 -9.25 -6.18
CA ASN A 16 9.42 -9.69 -7.27
C ASN A 16 9.14 -11.15 -7.72
N ASP A 17 9.90 -11.63 -8.69
CA ASP A 17 9.88 -13.00 -9.24
C ASP A 17 10.14 -14.11 -8.20
N LYS A 18 10.57 -13.77 -6.99
CA LYS A 18 10.78 -14.68 -5.84
C LYS A 18 9.73 -14.51 -4.74
N GLY A 19 8.68 -13.72 -5.00
CA GLY A 19 7.60 -13.46 -4.06
C GLY A 19 8.05 -12.62 -2.87
N LYS A 20 9.05 -11.75 -3.07
CA LYS A 20 9.59 -10.86 -2.04
C LYS A 20 9.33 -9.40 -2.37
N LEU A 21 8.91 -8.65 -1.35
CA LEU A 21 9.13 -7.21 -1.31
C LEU A 21 10.56 -6.98 -0.82
N SER A 22 11.43 -6.51 -1.72
CA SER A 22 12.83 -6.26 -1.36
C SER A 22 12.92 -5.14 -0.32
N GLY A 23 13.51 -5.43 0.84
CA GLY A 23 13.75 -4.42 1.89
C GLY A 23 14.70 -3.29 1.47
N PHE A 24 15.43 -3.46 0.36
CA PHE A 24 16.23 -2.38 -0.24
C PHE A 24 15.39 -1.36 -1.01
N ASN A 25 14.14 -1.67 -1.33
CA ASN A 25 13.21 -0.73 -1.93
C ASN A 25 12.22 -0.26 -0.85
N VAL A 26 12.67 0.72 -0.06
CA VAL A 26 11.92 1.28 1.06
C VAL A 26 10.57 1.84 0.58
N ASP A 27 10.52 2.51 -0.57
CA ASP A 27 9.29 3.08 -1.11
C ASP A 27 8.21 2.01 -1.38
N ARG A 28 8.59 0.79 -1.80
CA ARG A 28 7.64 -0.33 -1.91
C ARG A 28 7.07 -0.75 -0.57
N LEU A 29 7.91 -0.81 0.46
CA LEU A 29 7.47 -1.16 1.80
C LEU A 29 6.58 -0.08 2.42
N VAL A 30 6.90 1.19 2.15
CA VAL A 30 6.08 2.34 2.55
C VAL A 30 4.73 2.29 1.85
N CYS A 31 4.71 2.06 0.54
CA CYS A 31 3.46 1.99 -0.22
C CYS A 31 2.60 0.78 0.17
N LEU A 32 3.17 -0.38 0.53
CA LEU A 32 2.38 -1.49 1.10
C LEU A 32 1.69 -1.09 2.41
N LEU A 33 2.43 -0.43 3.30
CA LEU A 33 1.86 0.02 4.56
C LEU A 33 0.81 1.12 4.34
N ALA A 34 1.07 2.03 3.40
CA ALA A 34 0.15 3.09 3.01
C ALA A 34 -1.14 2.52 2.46
N SER A 35 -1.09 1.51 1.58
CA SER A 35 -2.29 0.87 1.04
C SER A 35 -3.14 0.26 2.15
N GLY A 36 -2.53 -0.47 3.09
CA GLY A 36 -3.24 -1.08 4.21
C GLY A 36 -3.89 -0.06 5.14
N LEU A 37 -3.20 1.04 5.45
CA LEU A 37 -3.75 2.12 6.28
C LEU A 37 -4.87 2.88 5.56
N LEU A 38 -4.70 3.17 4.28
CA LEU A 38 -5.70 3.86 3.46
C LEU A 38 -6.97 3.02 3.34
N GLU A 39 -6.82 1.72 3.10
CA GLU A 39 -7.93 0.76 3.03
C GLU A 39 -8.68 0.63 4.39
N LEU A 40 -7.95 0.59 5.51
CA LEU A 40 -8.56 0.62 6.84
C LEU A 40 -9.31 1.94 7.10
N GLN A 41 -8.79 3.07 6.63
CA GLN A 41 -9.43 4.38 6.80
C GLN A 41 -10.72 4.47 5.99
N LEU A 42 -10.69 4.09 4.71
CA LEU A 42 -11.88 4.06 3.84
C LEU A 42 -12.97 3.13 4.39
N SER A 43 -12.56 2.07 5.09
CA SER A 43 -13.47 1.14 5.76
C SER A 43 -13.97 1.61 7.12
N GLY A 44 -13.62 2.83 7.55
CA GLY A 44 -13.99 3.37 8.86
C GLY A 44 -13.38 2.63 10.06
N CYS A 45 -12.39 1.76 9.84
CA CYS A 45 -11.72 1.00 10.90
C CYS A 45 -10.79 1.90 11.72
N ILE A 46 -10.16 2.85 11.03
CA ILE A 46 -9.24 3.82 11.61
C ILE A 46 -9.56 5.23 11.15
N ARG A 47 -9.01 6.19 11.88
CA ARG A 47 -8.99 7.60 11.50
C ARG A 47 -7.58 8.14 11.64
N ILE A 48 -7.10 8.82 10.61
CA ILE A 48 -5.81 9.48 10.58
C ILE A 48 -6.04 10.97 10.82
N GLU A 49 -5.49 11.50 11.91
CA GLU A 49 -5.74 12.87 12.38
C GLU A 49 -4.43 13.54 12.79
N GLY A 50 -4.33 14.85 12.51
CA GLY A 50 -3.17 15.68 12.85
C GLY A 50 -2.52 16.31 11.62
N GLY A 51 -1.37 16.96 11.80
CA GLY A 51 -0.57 17.52 10.70
C GLY A 51 -0.89 18.96 10.27
N THR A 52 -1.77 19.69 10.96
CA THR A 52 -2.08 21.09 10.61
C THR A 52 -1.12 22.09 11.29
N LYS A 53 0.05 22.32 10.68
CA LYS A 53 0.72 23.63 10.49
C LYS A 53 2.23 23.47 10.35
N HIS A 54 2.75 24.07 9.28
CA HIS A 54 4.01 24.80 9.22
C HIS A 54 4.93 24.65 10.43
N LEU A 55 5.84 23.69 10.36
CA LEU A 55 7.25 23.82 10.68
C LEU A 55 7.88 22.49 10.27
N LEU A 56 8.83 22.58 9.34
CA LEU A 56 9.87 21.60 9.02
C LEU A 56 9.72 20.29 9.81
N THR A 57 9.40 19.20 9.11
CA THR A 57 9.21 17.80 9.56
C THR A 57 7.76 17.40 9.85
N GLY A 58 7.30 16.32 9.19
CA GLY A 58 5.94 15.76 9.26
C GLY A 58 5.60 15.11 10.60
N PHE A 59 5.87 15.79 11.72
CA PHE A 59 5.57 15.27 13.04
C PHE A 59 4.13 15.56 13.47
N GLY A 60 3.48 14.56 14.05
CA GLY A 60 2.20 14.75 14.77
C GLY A 60 0.96 14.27 14.04
N ILE A 61 1.12 13.41 13.01
CA ILE A 61 0.02 12.61 12.49
C ILE A 61 -0.18 11.41 13.42
N SER A 62 -1.43 11.15 13.79
CA SER A 62 -1.82 10.03 14.65
C SER A 62 -2.92 9.19 14.01
N VAL A 63 -2.88 7.89 14.33
CA VAL A 63 -3.82 6.89 13.86
C VAL A 63 -4.60 6.37 15.06
N SER A 64 -5.93 6.43 15.00
CA SER A 64 -6.83 5.95 16.05
C SER A 64 -7.79 4.90 15.51
N ILE A 65 -8.13 3.88 16.30
CA ILE A 65 -9.20 2.93 15.97
C ILE A 65 -10.56 3.61 16.11
N THR A 66 -11.41 3.45 15.11
CA THR A 66 -12.78 4.00 15.08
C THR A 66 -13.87 2.96 14.89
N GLY A 67 -13.53 1.79 14.36
CA GLY A 67 -14.49 0.72 14.09
C GLY A 67 -13.83 -0.66 14.04
N PRO A 68 -14.63 -1.74 14.10
CA PRO A 68 -14.12 -3.10 14.03
C PRO A 68 -13.55 -3.40 12.63
N LEU A 69 -12.63 -4.36 12.55
CA LEU A 69 -12.14 -4.87 11.26
C LEU A 69 -13.22 -5.75 10.60
N PRO A 70 -13.66 -5.44 9.37
CA PRO A 70 -14.57 -6.30 8.61
C PRO A 70 -13.94 -7.66 8.26
N GLU A 71 -14.77 -8.69 8.13
CA GLU A 71 -14.32 -10.06 7.83
C GLU A 71 -13.63 -10.13 6.46
N GLU A 72 -14.14 -9.40 5.47
CA GLU A 72 -13.56 -9.33 4.14
C GLU A 72 -12.17 -8.68 4.13
N LYS A 73 -11.77 -7.98 5.19
CA LYS A 73 -10.44 -7.36 5.37
C LYS A 73 -9.59 -8.07 6.41
N ALA A 74 -9.88 -9.34 6.73
CA ALA A 74 -9.14 -10.11 7.71
C ALA A 74 -7.62 -10.20 7.41
N PHE A 75 -7.21 -10.06 6.14
CA PHE A 75 -5.80 -10.02 5.75
C PHE A 75 -5.04 -8.77 6.27
N LEU A 76 -5.74 -7.72 6.73
CA LEU A 76 -5.16 -6.55 7.39
C LEU A 76 -5.11 -6.70 8.92
N ARG A 77 -5.54 -7.84 9.48
CA ARG A 77 -5.57 -8.09 10.93
C ARG A 77 -4.23 -7.83 11.63
N PRO A 78 -3.05 -8.23 11.11
CA PRO A 78 -1.78 -7.94 11.76
C PRO A 78 -1.52 -6.43 11.93
N LEU A 79 -1.91 -5.62 10.93
CA LEU A 79 -1.82 -4.17 11.00
C LEU A 79 -2.85 -3.60 11.96
N TYR A 80 -4.11 -3.99 11.83
CA TYR A 80 -5.19 -3.52 12.69
C TYR A 80 -4.92 -3.80 14.17
N ASP A 81 -4.50 -5.02 14.53
CA ASP A 81 -4.22 -5.39 15.92
C ASP A 81 -3.01 -4.65 16.48
N TYR A 82 -2.02 -4.36 15.64
CA TYR A 82 -0.93 -3.48 16.04
C TYR A 82 -1.40 -2.05 16.31
N LEU A 83 -2.30 -1.49 15.49
CA LEU A 83 -2.85 -0.15 15.70
C LEU A 83 -3.78 -0.10 16.93
N ASN A 84 -4.45 -1.21 17.25
CA ASN A 84 -5.43 -1.31 18.33
C ASN A 84 -4.79 -1.51 19.72
N GLN A 85 -3.98 -0.54 20.16
CA GLN A 85 -3.34 -0.55 21.49
C GLN A 85 -4.13 0.23 22.55
N GLY A 86 -5.38 0.60 22.26
CA GLY A 86 -6.24 1.40 23.16
C GLY A 86 -5.86 2.88 23.27
N LYS A 87 -4.87 3.36 22.51
CA LYS A 87 -4.50 4.78 22.43
C LYS A 87 -4.07 5.16 21.00
N PRO A 88 -4.21 6.44 20.60
CA PRO A 88 -3.71 6.92 19.30
C PRO A 88 -2.22 6.61 19.11
N MET A 89 -1.86 6.16 17.92
CA MET A 89 -0.49 5.81 17.55
C MET A 89 0.10 6.84 16.59
N LYS A 90 1.34 7.25 16.83
CA LYS A 90 2.06 8.20 15.99
C LYS A 90 2.52 7.56 14.68
N MET A 91 2.35 8.24 13.54
CA MET A 91 2.69 7.69 12.22
C MET A 91 4.18 7.34 12.10
N GLU A 92 5.05 8.15 12.67
CA GLU A 92 6.51 7.94 12.67
C GLU A 92 6.86 6.66 13.41
N LYS A 93 6.20 6.40 14.54
CA LYS A 93 6.36 5.15 15.28
C LYS A 93 5.87 3.94 14.48
N ILE A 94 4.77 4.08 13.74
CA ILE A 94 4.25 3.01 12.87
C ILE A 94 5.30 2.70 11.78
N LEU A 95 5.82 3.71 11.10
CA LEU A 95 6.86 3.58 10.07
C LEU A 95 8.13 2.93 10.64
N GLU A 96 8.60 3.40 11.80
CA GLU A 96 9.76 2.82 12.51
C GLU A 96 9.57 1.33 12.82
N ASP A 97 8.44 0.96 13.42
CA ASP A 97 8.19 -0.41 13.84
C ASP A 97 8.03 -1.37 12.64
N TYR A 98 7.61 -0.87 11.47
CA TYR A 98 7.43 -1.66 10.24
C TYR A 98 8.69 -1.74 9.36
N HIS A 99 9.50 -0.68 9.26
CA HIS A 99 10.64 -0.65 8.33
C HIS A 99 12.01 -0.77 9.00
N TYR A 100 12.14 -0.36 10.26
CA TYR A 100 13.43 -0.26 10.95
C TYR A 100 13.54 -1.16 12.19
N SER A 101 12.56 -2.06 12.42
CA SER A 101 12.65 -3.00 13.53
C SER A 101 13.66 -4.11 13.26
N PHE A 102 14.53 -4.39 14.23
CA PHE A 102 15.60 -5.40 14.15
C PHE A 102 15.13 -6.79 13.71
N SER A 103 13.86 -7.13 13.99
CA SER A 103 13.31 -8.46 13.71
C SER A 103 12.44 -8.56 12.46
N GLY A 104 12.01 -7.44 11.86
CA GLY A 104 11.08 -7.43 10.72
C GLY A 104 9.73 -8.13 10.95
N LYS A 105 9.44 -8.56 12.19
CA LYS A 105 8.30 -9.45 12.50
C LYS A 105 6.95 -8.87 12.10
N ARG A 106 6.76 -7.55 12.25
CA ARG A 106 5.49 -6.88 11.95
C ARG A 106 5.21 -6.86 10.45
N LEU A 107 6.18 -6.41 9.67
CA LEU A 107 6.10 -6.40 8.22
C LEU A 107 5.91 -7.83 7.69
N ASN A 108 6.67 -8.80 8.19
CA ASN A 108 6.54 -10.19 7.77
C ASN A 108 5.17 -10.78 8.10
N ALA A 109 4.58 -10.45 9.26
CA ALA A 109 3.23 -10.90 9.61
C ALA A 109 2.17 -10.28 8.69
N LEU A 110 2.29 -9.00 8.35
CA LEU A 110 1.39 -8.34 7.38
C LEU A 110 1.51 -8.97 5.99
N ILE A 111 2.73 -9.14 5.48
CA ILE A 111 3.00 -9.79 4.18
C ILE A 111 2.44 -11.21 4.16
N ALA A 112 2.64 -11.98 5.24
CA ALA A 112 2.13 -13.33 5.33
C ALA A 112 0.60 -13.36 5.25
N SER A 113 -0.09 -12.52 6.03
CA SER A 113 -1.56 -12.49 6.05
C SER A 113 -2.16 -12.06 4.71
N ILE A 114 -1.55 -11.10 4.02
CA ILE A 114 -1.96 -10.70 2.66
C ILE A 114 -1.76 -11.86 1.69
N GLY A 115 -0.56 -12.46 1.69
CA GLY A 115 -0.22 -13.55 0.78
C GLY A 115 -1.07 -14.80 0.99
N GLU A 116 -1.37 -15.16 2.23
CA GLU A 116 -2.26 -16.27 2.59
C GLU A 116 -3.66 -16.04 2.02
N SER A 117 -4.24 -14.84 2.19
CA SER A 117 -5.55 -14.52 1.63
C SER A 117 -5.58 -14.63 0.10
N LEU A 118 -4.52 -14.18 -0.57
CA LEU A 118 -4.38 -14.32 -2.02
C LEU A 118 -4.23 -15.77 -2.45
N ALA A 119 -3.53 -16.60 -1.67
CA ALA A 119 -3.34 -18.00 -1.96
C ALA A 119 -4.63 -18.81 -1.78
N GLU A 120 -5.40 -18.53 -0.72
CA GLU A 120 -6.72 -19.12 -0.48
C GLU A 120 -7.69 -18.85 -1.63
N GLU A 121 -7.61 -17.66 -2.24
CA GLU A 121 -8.42 -17.26 -3.39
C GLU A 121 -7.82 -17.67 -4.76
N GLY A 122 -6.66 -18.34 -4.77
CA GLY A 122 -5.99 -18.82 -5.99
C GLY A 122 -5.27 -17.73 -6.80
N PHE A 123 -5.10 -16.53 -6.25
CA PHE A 123 -4.36 -15.43 -6.87
C PHE A 123 -2.86 -15.49 -6.59
N ALA A 124 -2.41 -16.31 -5.64
CA ALA A 124 -1.00 -16.52 -5.37
C ALA A 124 -0.69 -17.99 -5.01
N GLN A 125 0.59 -18.34 -5.06
CA GLN A 125 1.11 -19.61 -4.55
C GLN A 125 2.14 -19.31 -3.47
N ALA A 126 2.10 -20.06 -2.36
CA ALA A 126 3.20 -20.04 -1.41
C ALA A 126 4.45 -20.60 -2.10
N ALA A 127 5.53 -19.80 -2.13
CA ALA A 127 6.80 -20.26 -2.65
C ALA A 127 7.52 -21.09 -1.59
N GLU A 128 8.12 -22.23 -1.98
CA GLU A 128 8.92 -23.04 -1.06
C GLU A 128 10.02 -22.19 -0.44
N ALA A 129 9.99 -22.10 0.90
CA ALA A 129 11.07 -21.53 1.66
C ALA A 129 11.97 -22.68 2.12
N GLY A 130 13.27 -22.60 1.84
CA GLY A 130 14.22 -23.66 2.20
C GLY A 130 14.20 -23.98 3.70
N LEU A 131 14.79 -25.14 4.06
CA LEU A 131 14.71 -25.87 5.35
C LEU A 131 15.00 -25.09 6.66
N LEU A 132 15.28 -23.78 6.62
CA LEU A 132 15.62 -22.94 7.76
C LEU A 132 14.91 -21.57 7.81
N GLU A 133 14.00 -21.25 6.89
CA GLU A 133 13.39 -19.91 6.83
C GLU A 133 11.93 -19.94 6.37
N CYS A 134 10.99 -20.39 7.20
CA CYS A 134 9.54 -20.41 6.91
C CYS A 134 8.90 -19.00 6.88
N VAL A 135 9.40 -18.05 6.09
CA VAL A 135 8.80 -16.71 5.99
C VAL A 135 8.18 -16.48 4.62
N GLY A 136 6.85 -16.62 4.59
CA GLY A 136 5.87 -15.85 3.80
C GLY A 136 6.28 -15.29 2.44
N ARG A 137 6.77 -16.15 1.53
CA ARG A 137 6.97 -15.78 0.13
C ARG A 137 5.75 -16.20 -0.65
N PHE A 138 5.13 -15.26 -1.34
CA PHE A 138 3.94 -15.50 -2.13
C PHE A 138 4.18 -15.02 -3.55
N LEU A 139 3.95 -15.92 -4.51
CA LEU A 139 4.09 -15.66 -5.93
C LEU A 139 2.70 -15.46 -6.52
N PRO A 140 2.30 -14.22 -6.84
CA PRO A 140 1.07 -13.97 -7.57
C PRO A 140 1.05 -14.76 -8.88
N THR A 141 -0.12 -15.27 -9.25
CA THR A 141 -0.27 -15.93 -10.54
C THR A 141 -0.17 -14.90 -11.66
N ARG A 142 0.24 -15.34 -12.85
CA ARG A 142 0.28 -14.46 -14.03
C ARG A 142 -1.09 -13.86 -14.34
N ASP A 143 -2.14 -14.66 -14.13
CA ASP A 143 -3.52 -14.21 -14.35
C ASP A 143 -3.93 -13.13 -13.34
N ALA A 144 -3.51 -13.25 -12.07
CA ALA A 144 -3.73 -12.20 -11.06
C ALA A 144 -3.02 -10.89 -11.44
N ILE A 145 -1.75 -10.98 -11.86
CA ILE A 145 -0.99 -9.81 -12.32
C ILE A 145 -1.68 -9.18 -13.54
N ASN A 146 -1.95 -9.96 -14.58
CA ASN A 146 -2.59 -9.46 -15.80
C ASN A 146 -3.95 -8.83 -15.49
N ARG A 147 -4.75 -9.43 -14.60
CA ARG A 147 -6.05 -8.86 -14.17
C ARG A 147 -5.88 -7.45 -13.63
N VAL A 148 -4.94 -7.23 -12.71
CA VAL A 148 -4.69 -5.91 -12.11
C VAL A 148 -4.17 -4.92 -13.15
N ILE A 149 -3.23 -5.36 -14.00
CA ILE A 149 -2.65 -4.48 -15.03
C ILE A 149 -3.67 -4.08 -16.09
N ASP A 150 -4.50 -5.02 -16.55
CA ASP A 150 -5.53 -4.75 -17.56
C ASP A 150 -6.64 -3.86 -17.00
N LEU A 151 -6.98 -4.00 -15.71
CA LEU A 151 -7.91 -3.09 -15.02
C LEU A 151 -7.35 -1.66 -15.00
N VAL A 152 -6.09 -1.49 -14.60
CA VAL A 152 -5.43 -0.17 -14.60
C VAL A 152 -5.38 0.42 -16.02
N ARG A 153 -5.07 -0.39 -17.06
CA ARG A 153 -5.09 0.10 -18.45
C ARG A 153 -6.47 0.55 -18.87
N SER A 154 -7.50 -0.26 -18.60
CA SER A 154 -8.86 0.06 -19.03
C SER A 154 -9.34 1.38 -18.41
N GLU A 155 -9.17 1.57 -17.10
CA GLU A 155 -9.64 2.81 -16.47
C GLU A 155 -8.80 4.04 -16.83
N LEU A 156 -7.47 3.92 -16.89
CA LEU A 156 -6.59 5.10 -17.05
C LEU A 156 -6.23 5.42 -18.49
N LEU A 157 -6.34 4.48 -19.43
CA LEU A 157 -5.93 4.70 -20.83
C LEU A 157 -7.10 4.66 -21.83
N GLU A 158 -8.28 4.22 -21.42
CA GLU A 158 -9.48 4.22 -22.27
C GLU A 158 -10.44 5.34 -21.88
N GLU A 159 -11.39 5.71 -22.74
CA GLU A 159 -12.38 6.74 -22.40
C GLU A 159 -13.29 6.26 -21.26
N GLY A 160 -13.41 7.05 -20.18
CA GLY A 160 -14.26 6.67 -19.04
C GLY A 160 -13.92 7.41 -17.75
N GLU A 161 -14.76 7.21 -16.74
CA GLU A 161 -14.48 7.65 -15.38
C GLU A 161 -13.42 6.75 -14.76
N VAL A 162 -12.54 7.35 -13.96
CA VAL A 162 -11.53 6.63 -13.18
C VAL A 162 -12.06 6.53 -11.76
N THR A 163 -12.11 5.32 -11.23
CA THR A 163 -12.52 5.08 -9.85
C THR A 163 -11.46 5.53 -8.86
N ASP A 164 -11.88 5.91 -7.66
CA ASP A 164 -10.96 6.29 -6.58
C ASP A 164 -9.99 5.16 -6.21
N ASP A 165 -10.45 3.90 -6.28
CA ASP A 165 -9.63 2.71 -5.99
C ASP A 165 -8.49 2.55 -7.00
N ILE A 166 -8.76 2.69 -8.30
CA ILE A 166 -7.71 2.62 -9.31
C ILE A 166 -6.80 3.85 -9.26
N ALA A 167 -7.35 5.03 -8.98
CA ALA A 167 -6.52 6.21 -8.75
C ALA A 167 -5.54 5.99 -7.58
N ALA A 168 -6.01 5.43 -6.46
CA ALA A 168 -5.17 5.08 -5.31
C ALA A 168 -4.10 4.04 -5.68
N LEU A 169 -4.47 2.98 -6.41
CA LEU A 169 -3.52 1.95 -6.85
C LEU A 169 -2.42 2.56 -7.72
N VAL A 170 -2.78 3.38 -8.71
CA VAL A 170 -1.82 4.03 -9.62
C VAL A 170 -0.90 4.97 -8.85
N ILE A 171 -1.40 5.73 -7.88
CA ILE A 171 -0.57 6.55 -6.98
C ILE A 171 0.48 5.67 -6.29
N LEU A 172 0.07 4.55 -5.69
CA LEU A 172 0.99 3.64 -4.98
C LEU A 172 2.03 3.03 -5.93
N LEU A 173 1.63 2.60 -7.13
CA LEU A 173 2.52 2.04 -8.15
C LEU A 173 3.51 3.09 -8.68
N GLU A 174 3.08 4.33 -8.92
CA GLU A 174 3.96 5.42 -9.37
C GLU A 174 4.98 5.77 -8.29
N LYS A 175 4.49 5.96 -7.05
CA LYS A 175 5.31 6.43 -5.93
C LYS A 175 6.32 5.40 -5.44
N SER A 176 6.01 4.10 -5.54
CA SER A 176 6.96 3.02 -5.27
C SER A 176 7.86 2.65 -6.45
N GLY A 177 7.62 3.24 -7.62
CA GLY A 177 8.33 2.94 -8.86
C GLY A 177 7.97 1.59 -9.51
N VAL A 178 7.02 0.83 -8.94
CA VAL A 178 6.54 -0.46 -9.46
C VAL A 178 5.88 -0.29 -10.83
N ILE A 179 5.27 0.86 -11.11
CA ILE A 179 4.63 1.18 -12.40
C ILE A 179 5.56 0.94 -13.60
N ARG A 180 6.88 1.07 -13.42
CA ARG A 180 7.89 0.91 -14.48
C ARG A 180 8.08 -0.53 -14.94
N GLU A 181 7.62 -1.50 -14.16
CA GLU A 181 7.74 -2.93 -14.48
C GLU A 181 6.68 -3.39 -15.48
N TYR A 182 5.53 -2.72 -15.52
CA TYR A 182 4.35 -3.17 -16.26
C TYR A 182 3.93 -2.24 -17.39
N PHE A 183 4.27 -0.95 -17.30
CA PHE A 183 3.82 0.07 -18.22
C PHE A 183 4.98 0.73 -18.95
N SER A 184 4.82 0.99 -20.24
CA SER A 184 5.76 1.75 -21.05
C SER A 184 5.90 3.19 -20.54
N ARG A 185 6.98 3.88 -20.93
CA ARG A 185 7.16 5.30 -20.60
C ARG A 185 6.04 6.19 -21.15
N TYR A 186 5.44 5.78 -22.28
CA TYR A 186 4.32 6.46 -22.88
C TYR A 186 3.06 6.30 -22.01
N GLU A 187 2.69 5.07 -21.68
CA GLU A 187 1.54 4.78 -20.79
C GLU A 187 1.70 5.47 -19.43
N GLN A 188 2.88 5.39 -18.81
CA GLN A 188 3.15 6.08 -17.54
C GLN A 188 2.91 7.59 -17.62
N LYS A 189 3.29 8.22 -18.74
CA LYS A 189 3.07 9.66 -18.94
C LYS A 189 1.58 9.96 -19.06
N GLU A 190 0.86 9.17 -19.85
CA GLU A 190 -0.58 9.33 -20.07
C GLU A 190 -1.38 9.14 -18.77
N MET A 191 -1.08 8.08 -18.00
CA MET A 191 -1.68 7.83 -16.69
C MET A 191 -1.44 8.99 -15.73
N LYS A 192 -0.22 9.53 -15.70
CA LYS A 192 0.12 10.67 -14.84
C LYS A 192 -0.64 11.94 -15.23
N GLU A 193 -0.75 12.21 -16.53
CA GLU A 193 -1.53 13.36 -17.03
C GLU A 193 -3.01 13.21 -16.64
N ARG A 194 -3.58 12.02 -16.80
CA ARG A 194 -4.97 11.74 -16.42
C ARG A 194 -5.20 11.84 -14.91
N LEU A 195 -4.32 11.27 -14.11
CA LEU A 195 -4.38 11.38 -12.65
C LEU A 195 -4.30 12.84 -12.19
N ASN A 196 -3.46 13.65 -12.84
CA ASN A 196 -3.35 15.08 -12.53
C ASN A 196 -4.63 15.86 -12.89
N VAL A 197 -5.32 15.48 -13.98
CA VAL A 197 -6.63 16.05 -14.32
C VAL A 197 -7.65 15.75 -13.23
N ILE A 198 -7.67 14.50 -12.72
CA ILE A 198 -8.57 14.11 -11.62
C ILE A 198 -8.24 14.91 -10.36
N VAL A 199 -6.99 14.88 -9.89
CA VAL A 199 -6.52 15.56 -8.67
C VAL A 199 -6.81 17.07 -8.67
N THR A 200 -6.77 17.71 -9.83
CA THR A 200 -7.03 19.16 -9.97
C THR A 200 -8.49 19.50 -10.29
N GLY A 201 -9.32 18.48 -10.56
CA GLY A 201 -10.73 18.61 -10.88
C GLY A 201 -11.61 18.84 -9.64
N PRO A 202 -12.89 19.22 -9.84
CA PRO A 202 -13.83 19.53 -8.76
C PRO A 202 -14.19 18.32 -7.87
N GLU A 203 -14.12 17.10 -8.42
CA GLU A 203 -14.46 15.86 -7.70
C GLU A 203 -13.22 15.12 -7.17
N GLY A 204 -12.01 15.55 -7.52
CA GLY A 204 -10.77 14.86 -7.18
C GLY A 204 -10.25 15.08 -5.76
N ALA A 205 -11.07 15.61 -4.85
CA ALA A 205 -10.65 15.92 -3.49
C ALA A 205 -10.13 14.68 -2.75
N LEU A 206 -10.84 13.55 -2.87
CA LEU A 206 -10.45 12.30 -2.24
C LEU A 206 -9.14 11.75 -2.83
N VAL A 207 -9.01 11.69 -4.15
CA VAL A 207 -7.77 11.26 -4.82
C VAL A 207 -6.59 12.14 -4.44
N LYS A 208 -6.81 13.46 -4.32
CA LYS A 208 -5.79 14.39 -3.84
C LYS A 208 -5.38 14.10 -2.41
N GLU A 209 -6.33 13.82 -1.50
CA GLU A 209 -6.02 13.42 -0.12
C GLU A 209 -5.21 12.13 -0.07
N MET A 210 -5.55 11.14 -0.90
CA MET A 210 -4.79 9.89 -1.03
C MET A 210 -3.35 10.14 -1.52
N LEU A 211 -3.18 11.00 -2.52
CA LEU A 211 -1.86 11.39 -3.04
C LEU A 211 -1.03 12.12 -1.97
N ASP A 212 -1.63 13.11 -1.30
CA ASP A 212 -0.99 13.89 -0.24
C ASP A 212 -0.58 12.97 0.92
N TYR A 213 -1.41 11.99 1.26
CA TYR A 213 -1.13 10.97 2.27
C TYR A 213 0.08 10.10 1.93
N VAL A 214 0.12 9.51 0.73
CA VAL A 214 1.23 8.65 0.30
C VAL A 214 2.54 9.45 0.23
N ASN A 215 2.51 10.68 -0.29
CA ASN A 215 3.67 11.57 -0.28
C ASN A 215 4.15 11.86 1.14
N GLY A 216 3.23 12.16 2.07
CA GLY A 216 3.57 12.42 3.46
C GLY A 216 4.27 11.25 4.14
N MET A 217 3.85 10.01 3.88
CA MET A 217 4.52 8.81 4.40
C MET A 217 5.94 8.63 3.83
N LEU A 218 6.14 8.89 2.55
CA LEU A 218 7.46 8.79 1.90
C LEU A 218 8.40 9.88 2.41
N ASP A 219 7.91 11.11 2.58
CA ASP A 219 8.68 12.22 3.14
C ASP A 219 9.09 11.94 4.59
N MET A 220 8.15 11.45 5.42
CA MET A 220 8.46 11.03 6.80
C MET A 220 9.52 9.92 6.84
N THR A 221 9.39 8.92 5.96
CA THR A 221 10.34 7.81 5.90
C THR A 221 11.73 8.30 5.46
N SER A 222 11.79 9.23 4.52
CA SER A 222 13.05 9.87 4.10
C SER A 222 13.75 10.60 5.24
N VAL A 223 12.98 11.31 6.09
CA VAL A 223 13.52 11.95 7.30
C VAL A 223 14.01 10.92 8.31
N ILE A 224 13.23 9.85 8.56
CA ILE A 224 13.62 8.76 9.47
C ILE A 224 14.93 8.12 9.00
N MET A 225 15.10 7.84 7.70
CA MET A 225 16.36 7.29 7.16
C MET A 225 17.57 8.15 7.54
N THR A 226 17.47 9.48 7.45
CA THR A 226 18.60 10.36 7.81
C THR A 226 19.01 10.29 9.29
N VAL A 227 18.15 9.78 10.18
CA VAL A 227 18.47 9.58 11.60
C VAL A 227 19.18 8.24 11.84
N TYR A 228 18.89 7.23 11.01
CA TYR A 228 19.43 5.87 11.14
C TYR A 228 20.62 5.58 10.20
N THR A 229 21.07 6.55 9.39
CA THR A 229 22.23 6.45 8.48
C THR A 229 23.37 7.34 8.96
#